data_AF-A0A9E5BIM9-F1
#
_entry.id   AF-A0A9E5BIM9-F1
#
_cell.length_a   1.000
_cell.length_b   1.000
_cell.length_c   1.000
_cell.angle_alpha   90.00
_cell.angle_beta   90.00
_cell.angle_gamma   90.00
#
_symmetry.space_group_name_H-M   'P 1'
#
loop_
_entity.id
_entity.type
_entity.pdbx_description
1 polymer ?
#
loop_
_entity_poly.entity_id
_entity_poly.type
_entity_poly.pdbx_seq_one_letter_code
_entity_poly.pdbx_strand_id
1 'polypeptide(L)'
;DHIVDVDTNTSKVIAKQYDKLSRETLKEIHKQLPKQKFSVFDTSFDDGAVILSLRKDISAVRNEEEALKEIFRKLRPGEPVNVKNARAHMQRLFQDPLRYDLGRVGRYKLNQKLSLKTSIDTRIITPEDIVAATKLLCELRKKDGPVDDIDHLGSRRVRNVGELLANQCRAGLKNVIKTVKARINEYDQSVDSITPQKLVNPKPFANLIREFFQRSQLSQLMDQINPLSELTHKRRLSALGPGGLNRDRAGFEVRDVHPSHYGRICPIETPEGPNIGLINSLSTYSRINEFGFIEAPYRKVVRGKVTNTVEYMTADQEEKFKVAQANSELDANGNLKGKVTVRYRDDILEEDPDSVDYMDVSPQQVVSVAAGLIPFLEHDDANRALMGSNMQRQGVPLVITESPYVGTGLERRVAIDSKTVVVAEGVGIVAAADARRIVTTKDGEIAPGQFENKKFKSDPAKGIFVYDLRKFLKTNASTCFNQRPLVRRGDKVKVGDVIADGAATDKGELALGRNVLVGFMPWNGYNFEDAILLSERLLKDDVFTSIHIEEFEV
;
A
#
# COMPACT_ATOMS: atom_id res chain seq x y z
N ASP A 1 26.08 -4.93 44.48
CA ASP A 1 26.29 -4.07 45.66
C ASP A 1 27.73 -3.58 45.74
N HIS A 2 27.96 -2.54 46.52
CA HIS A 2 29.30 -2.09 46.87
C HIS A 2 30.03 -3.20 47.63
N ILE A 3 31.32 -3.41 47.36
CA ILE A 3 32.14 -4.31 48.17
C ILE A 3 32.56 -3.51 49.39
N VAL A 4 32.01 -3.86 50.55
CA VAL A 4 32.25 -3.19 51.84
C VAL A 4 33.04 -4.13 52.74
N ASP A 5 34.08 -3.60 53.37
CA ASP A 5 34.81 -4.32 54.41
C ASP A 5 33.90 -4.53 55.63
N VAL A 6 33.75 -5.79 56.07
CA VAL A 6 32.88 -6.15 57.21
C VAL A 6 33.69 -6.30 58.50
N ASP A 7 35.03 -6.28 58.44
CA ASP A 7 35.91 -6.66 59.56
C ASP A 7 36.54 -5.48 60.32
N THR A 8 36.14 -4.24 60.02
CA THR A 8 36.53 -3.06 60.80
C THR A 8 35.33 -2.22 61.19
N ASN A 9 35.32 -1.64 62.40
CA ASN A 9 34.28 -0.75 62.94
C ASN A 9 33.96 0.51 62.09
N THR A 10 34.56 0.62 60.91
CA THR A 10 34.32 1.62 59.88
C THR A 10 33.97 0.91 58.59
N SER A 11 32.71 0.97 58.15
CA SER A 11 32.21 0.36 56.91
C SER A 11 32.85 1.01 55.67
N LYS A 12 34.11 0.71 55.39
CA LYS A 12 34.88 1.29 54.29
C LYS A 12 34.55 0.55 52.99
N VAL A 13 34.11 1.30 51.99
CA VAL A 13 33.79 0.77 50.65
C VAL A 13 35.10 0.54 49.89
N ILE A 14 35.44 -0.71 49.61
CA ILE A 14 36.68 -1.15 48.92
C ILE A 14 36.55 -0.94 47.40
N ALA A 15 35.39 -1.30 46.84
CA ALA A 15 35.08 -1.07 45.43
C ALA A 15 33.62 -0.65 45.29
N LYS A 16 33.36 0.38 44.48
CA LYS A 16 31.98 0.79 44.24
C LYS A 16 31.32 -0.16 43.24
N GLN A 17 30.02 -0.34 43.40
CA GLN A 17 29.22 -1.08 42.43
C GLN A 17 29.43 -0.47 41.04
N TYR A 18 29.68 -1.32 40.04
CA TYR A 18 29.91 -0.94 38.64
C TYR A 18 31.24 -0.22 38.33
N ASP A 19 32.21 -0.18 39.26
CA ASP A 19 33.56 0.30 38.93
C ASP A 19 34.36 -0.74 38.12
N LYS A 20 35.22 -0.25 37.22
CA LYS A 20 36.12 -1.09 36.43
C LYS A 20 37.16 -1.74 37.35
N LEU A 21 37.27 -3.07 37.30
CA LEU A 21 38.27 -3.80 38.06
C LEU A 21 39.68 -3.52 37.51
N SER A 22 40.50 -2.88 38.35
CA SER A 22 41.93 -2.64 38.10
C SER A 22 42.78 -3.70 38.82
N ARG A 23 44.03 -3.88 38.41
CA ARG A 23 44.96 -4.80 39.10
C ARG A 23 45.19 -4.41 40.57
N GLU A 24 45.04 -3.14 40.91
CA GLU A 24 45.20 -2.61 42.27
C GLU A 24 44.01 -2.97 43.16
N THR A 25 42.79 -2.74 42.65
CA THR A 25 41.54 -3.08 43.36
C THR A 25 41.42 -4.59 43.59
N LEU A 26 41.86 -5.43 42.64
CA LEU A 26 41.89 -6.89 42.83
C LEU A 26 42.85 -7.34 43.93
N LYS A 27 44.01 -6.68 44.09
CA LYS A 27 44.97 -6.97 45.17
C LYS A 27 44.41 -6.58 46.54
N GLU A 28 43.69 -5.46 46.61
CA GLU A 28 43.07 -4.97 47.84
C GLU A 28 41.92 -5.89 48.29
N ILE A 29 41.07 -6.33 47.36
CA ILE A 29 40.02 -7.32 47.59
C ILE A 29 40.61 -8.67 48.06
N HIS A 30 41.70 -9.14 47.44
CA HIS A 30 42.33 -10.40 47.85
C HIS A 30 42.92 -10.34 49.28
N LYS A 31 43.44 -9.17 49.69
CA LYS A 31 44.04 -8.97 51.01
C LYS A 31 43.01 -8.91 52.13
N GLN A 32 41.88 -8.25 51.89
CA GLN A 32 40.85 -8.03 52.91
C GLN A 32 39.75 -9.10 52.90
N LEU A 33 39.46 -9.70 51.74
CA LEU A 33 38.35 -10.64 51.55
C LEU A 33 38.81 -11.90 50.78
N PRO A 34 39.71 -12.73 51.35
CA PRO A 34 40.41 -13.80 50.63
C PRO A 34 39.54 -14.97 50.16
N LYS A 35 38.27 -15.07 50.60
CA LYS A 35 37.36 -16.18 50.25
C LYS A 35 36.01 -15.74 49.65
N GLN A 36 35.86 -14.46 49.34
CA GLN A 36 34.56 -13.95 48.88
C GLN A 36 34.40 -14.12 47.36
N LYS A 37 33.29 -14.71 46.94
CA LYS A 37 32.92 -14.81 45.54
C LYS A 37 32.20 -13.52 45.13
N PHE A 38 32.60 -12.93 44.02
CA PHE A 38 31.95 -11.76 43.44
C PHE A 38 31.57 -12.03 41.99
N SER A 39 30.43 -11.49 41.58
CA SER A 39 29.96 -11.56 40.19
C SER A 39 30.60 -10.43 39.39
N VAL A 40 31.23 -10.78 38.28
CA VAL A 40 31.78 -9.81 37.32
C VAL A 40 30.85 -9.74 36.12
N PHE A 41 30.55 -8.54 35.67
CA PHE A 41 29.81 -8.33 34.42
C PHE A 41 30.78 -8.28 33.26
N ASP A 42 30.55 -9.11 32.25
CA ASP A 42 31.26 -8.99 30.98
C ASP A 42 30.69 -7.79 30.22
N THR A 43 31.47 -6.72 30.08
CA THR A 43 31.11 -5.51 29.32
C THR A 43 31.47 -5.62 27.86
N SER A 44 32.00 -6.76 27.42
CA SER A 44 32.42 -6.96 26.04
C SER A 44 31.24 -6.99 25.07
N PHE A 45 29.97 -6.95 25.52
CA PHE A 45 28.79 -6.94 24.64
C PHE A 45 28.35 -5.53 24.22
N ASP A 46 28.60 -4.49 25.02
CA ASP A 46 28.13 -3.11 24.82
C ASP A 46 29.20 -2.03 25.06
N ASP A 47 30.46 -2.44 25.21
CA ASP A 47 31.59 -1.61 25.63
C ASP A 47 31.33 -0.88 26.96
N GLY A 48 30.52 -1.48 27.83
CA GLY A 48 30.14 -0.95 29.14
C GLY A 48 29.13 0.20 29.09
N ALA A 49 28.44 0.44 27.98
CA ALA A 49 27.46 1.50 27.83
C ALA A 49 26.28 1.41 28.83
N VAL A 50 25.78 0.20 29.09
CA VAL A 50 24.74 -0.07 30.07
C VAL A 50 25.26 0.21 31.47
N ILE A 51 26.49 -0.23 31.78
CA ILE A 51 27.12 0.01 33.08
C ILE A 51 27.36 1.50 33.33
N LEU A 52 27.78 2.25 32.31
CA LEU A 52 27.94 3.70 32.37
C LEU A 52 26.59 4.42 32.57
N SER A 53 25.53 3.95 31.91
CA SER A 53 24.17 4.48 32.10
C SER A 53 23.67 4.23 33.52
N LEU A 54 23.82 2.99 34.03
CA LEU A 54 23.46 2.63 35.41
C LEU A 54 24.22 3.48 36.42
N ARG A 55 25.51 3.76 36.19
CA ARG A 55 26.30 4.63 37.07
C ARG A 55 25.76 6.06 37.14
N LYS A 56 25.32 6.61 36.01
CA LYS A 56 24.66 7.94 35.98
C LYS A 56 23.32 7.89 36.73
N ASP A 57 22.56 6.82 36.55
CA ASP A 57 21.23 6.66 37.15
C ASP A 57 21.25 6.46 38.67
N ILE A 58 22.25 5.75 39.23
CA ILE A 58 22.39 5.51 40.69
C ILE A 58 22.41 6.81 41.52
N SER A 59 22.81 7.93 40.89
CA SER A 59 22.82 9.24 41.53
C SER A 59 21.43 9.86 41.71
N ALA A 60 20.45 9.45 40.91
CA ALA A 60 19.11 10.04 40.84
C ALA A 60 17.97 9.04 41.14
N VAL A 61 18.19 7.73 40.95
CA VAL A 61 17.15 6.70 41.03
C VAL A 61 17.74 5.41 41.61
N ARG A 62 17.16 4.92 42.72
CA ARG A 62 17.58 3.66 43.37
C ARG A 62 16.50 2.60 43.44
N ASN A 63 15.24 2.99 43.30
CA ASN A 63 14.08 2.08 43.36
C ASN A 63 13.08 2.37 42.23
N GLU A 64 12.14 1.45 42.03
CA GLU A 64 11.07 1.59 41.02
C GLU A 64 10.26 2.87 41.22
N GLU A 65 9.97 3.26 42.46
CA GLU A 65 9.16 4.43 42.77
C GLU A 65 9.83 5.74 42.35
N GLU A 66 11.12 5.89 42.62
CA GLU A 66 11.95 7.02 42.17
C GLU A 66 12.06 7.05 40.66
N ALA A 67 12.19 5.89 40.01
CA ALA A 67 12.22 5.79 38.55
C ALA A 67 10.92 6.30 37.94
N LEU A 68 9.77 5.85 38.49
CA LEU A 68 8.45 6.30 38.08
C LEU A 68 8.26 7.81 38.29
N LYS A 69 8.72 8.34 39.43
CA LYS A 69 8.67 9.77 39.73
C LYS A 69 9.49 10.59 38.72
N GLU A 70 10.70 10.14 38.40
CA GLU A 70 11.59 10.87 37.49
C GLU A 70 11.10 10.82 36.05
N ILE A 71 10.59 9.67 35.58
CA ILE A 71 9.94 9.56 34.26
C ILE A 71 8.74 10.50 34.19
N PHE A 72 7.88 10.50 35.21
CA PHE A 72 6.71 11.38 35.25
C PHE A 72 7.10 12.86 35.25
N ARG A 73 8.13 13.25 36.03
CA ARG A 73 8.64 14.62 36.09
C ARG A 73 9.17 15.11 34.74
N LYS A 74 9.85 14.24 33.99
CA LYS A 74 10.36 14.55 32.64
C LYS A 74 9.25 14.68 31.60
N LEU A 75 8.25 13.80 31.64
CA LEU A 75 7.12 13.83 30.70
C LEU A 75 6.14 14.96 30.99
N ARG A 76 6.00 15.37 32.26
CA ARG A 76 5.05 16.39 32.72
C ARG A 76 5.73 17.37 33.68
N PRO A 77 6.52 18.31 33.16
CA PRO A 77 7.15 19.32 34.00
C PRO A 77 6.07 20.21 34.64
N GLY A 78 6.07 20.28 35.97
CA GLY A 78 5.18 21.16 36.76
C GLY A 78 3.97 20.49 37.43
N GLU A 79 3.65 19.23 37.13
CA GLU A 79 2.62 18.50 37.87
C GLU A 79 3.19 17.88 39.17
N PRO A 80 2.43 17.90 40.29
CA PRO A 80 2.89 17.30 41.53
C PRO A 80 3.07 15.79 41.37
N VAL A 81 4.26 15.31 41.71
CA VAL A 81 4.64 13.92 41.47
C VAL A 81 4.18 13.04 42.63
N ASN A 82 3.28 12.10 42.35
CA ASN A 82 2.85 11.06 43.29
C ASN A 82 3.10 9.68 42.64
N VAL A 83 3.63 8.73 43.41
CA VAL A 83 3.91 7.34 42.96
C VAL A 83 2.67 6.71 42.31
N LYS A 84 1.49 6.86 42.94
CA LYS A 84 0.24 6.28 42.43
C LYS A 84 -0.13 6.87 41.07
N ASN A 85 0.04 8.18 40.91
CA ASN A 85 -0.25 8.88 39.65
C ASN A 85 0.76 8.53 38.56
N ALA A 86 2.05 8.46 38.91
CA ALA A 86 3.14 8.09 38.01
C ALA A 86 3.00 6.65 37.51
N ARG A 87 2.71 5.68 38.39
CA ARG A 87 2.42 4.29 38.01
C ARG A 87 1.21 4.20 37.08
N ALA A 88 0.12 4.85 37.44
CA ALA A 88 -1.08 4.88 36.60
C ALA A 88 -0.83 5.59 35.25
N HIS A 89 0.09 6.54 35.18
CA HIS A 89 0.48 7.18 33.92
C HIS A 89 1.26 6.22 33.03
N MET A 90 2.25 5.51 33.57
CA MET A 90 3.02 4.50 32.82
C MET A 90 2.13 3.37 32.28
N GLN A 91 1.20 2.86 33.10
CA GLN A 91 0.23 1.86 32.64
C GLN A 91 -0.62 2.41 31.48
N ARG A 92 -1.08 3.66 31.56
CA ARG A 92 -1.87 4.32 30.51
C ARG A 92 -1.08 4.58 29.22
N LEU A 93 0.25 4.66 29.27
CA LEU A 93 1.09 4.93 28.10
C LEU A 93 1.28 3.69 27.23
N PHE A 94 1.57 2.53 27.84
CA PHE A 94 1.99 1.34 27.08
C PHE A 94 1.15 0.09 27.33
N GLN A 95 0.42 0.03 28.45
CA GLN A 95 -0.29 -1.18 28.89
C GLN A 95 -1.81 -1.07 28.79
N ASP A 96 -2.38 0.13 28.56
CA ASP A 96 -3.81 0.35 28.39
C ASP A 96 -4.22 0.13 26.91
N PRO A 97 -4.98 -0.94 26.58
CA PRO A 97 -5.38 -1.25 25.21
C PRO A 97 -6.30 -0.22 24.57
N LEU A 98 -6.94 0.67 25.36
CA LEU A 98 -7.79 1.75 24.85
C LEU A 98 -7.00 2.99 24.43
N ARG A 99 -5.71 3.05 24.78
CA ARG A 99 -4.81 4.17 24.50
C ARG A 99 -3.62 3.78 23.64
N TYR A 100 -3.13 2.56 23.77
CA TYR A 100 -1.98 2.06 23.05
C TYR A 100 -2.33 0.76 22.31
N ASP A 101 -2.07 0.74 21.00
CA ASP A 101 -2.30 -0.42 20.13
C ASP A 101 -1.22 -0.43 19.05
N LEU A 102 -0.32 -1.43 19.08
CA LEU A 102 0.65 -1.68 18.01
C LEU A 102 -0.05 -2.07 16.69
N GLY A 103 -1.30 -2.49 16.76
CA GLY A 103 -1.97 -3.21 15.70
C GLY A 103 -1.36 -4.61 15.50
N ARG A 104 -2.03 -5.43 14.67
CA ARG A 104 -1.50 -6.75 14.28
C ARG A 104 -0.15 -6.61 13.55
N VAL A 105 -0.03 -5.58 12.71
CA VAL A 105 1.16 -5.33 11.88
C VAL A 105 2.36 -4.90 12.72
N GLY A 106 2.17 -3.98 13.68
CA GLY A 106 3.27 -3.52 14.55
C GLY A 106 3.83 -4.67 15.38
N ARG A 107 2.96 -5.51 15.95
CA ARG A 107 3.38 -6.73 16.67
C ARG A 107 4.11 -7.72 15.75
N TYR A 108 3.59 -7.96 14.54
CA TYR A 108 4.25 -8.82 13.55
C TYR A 108 5.66 -8.34 13.21
N LYS A 109 5.83 -7.05 12.91
CA LYS A 109 7.14 -6.45 12.58
C LYS A 109 8.10 -6.47 13.77
N LEU A 110 7.61 -6.16 14.97
CA LEU A 110 8.41 -6.21 16.19
C LEU A 110 8.92 -7.63 16.46
N ASN A 111 8.06 -8.63 16.33
CA ASN A 111 8.43 -10.04 16.47
C ASN A 111 9.45 -10.47 15.40
N GLN A 112 9.23 -10.08 14.14
CA GLN A 112 10.14 -10.40 13.03
C GLN A 112 11.53 -9.79 13.26
N LYS A 113 11.59 -8.52 13.69
CA LYS A 113 12.85 -7.79 13.88
C LYS A 113 13.62 -8.26 15.12
N LEU A 114 12.92 -8.47 16.23
CA LEU A 114 13.52 -8.86 17.52
C LEU A 114 13.57 -10.38 17.72
N SER A 115 13.15 -11.17 16.73
CA SER A 115 13.06 -12.63 16.80
C SER A 115 12.23 -13.13 18.00
N LEU A 116 11.14 -12.43 18.32
CA LEU A 116 10.25 -12.76 19.44
C LEU A 116 9.11 -13.69 18.98
N LYS A 117 8.66 -14.56 19.88
CA LYS A 117 7.56 -15.52 19.64
C LYS A 117 6.23 -15.11 20.31
N THR A 118 6.10 -13.84 20.67
CA THR A 118 4.89 -13.29 21.31
C THR A 118 3.68 -13.40 20.39
N SER A 119 2.49 -13.68 20.93
CA SER A 119 1.27 -13.78 20.12
C SER A 119 0.98 -12.47 19.38
N ILE A 120 0.45 -12.57 18.14
CA ILE A 120 0.03 -11.43 17.30
C ILE A 120 -1.14 -10.67 17.95
N ASP A 121 -1.91 -11.33 18.83
CA ASP A 121 -3.02 -10.71 19.55
C ASP A 121 -2.57 -9.83 20.72
N THR A 122 -1.32 -9.97 21.17
CA THR A 122 -0.74 -9.12 22.21
C THR A 122 -0.32 -7.79 21.58
N ARG A 123 -1.22 -6.80 21.57
CA ARG A 123 -0.99 -5.50 20.90
C ARG A 123 -0.43 -4.39 21.79
N ILE A 124 -0.20 -4.68 23.06
CA ILE A 124 0.49 -3.77 24.00
C ILE A 124 1.99 -4.09 24.01
N ILE A 125 2.84 -3.14 24.44
CA ILE A 125 4.28 -3.40 24.64
C ILE A 125 4.47 -4.21 25.92
N THR A 126 5.34 -5.22 25.83
CA THR A 126 5.78 -6.05 26.96
C THR A 126 7.18 -5.63 27.41
N PRO A 127 7.57 -5.85 28.69
CA PRO A 127 8.92 -5.59 29.16
C PRO A 127 10.00 -6.30 28.33
N GLU A 128 9.70 -7.53 27.87
CA GLU A 128 10.59 -8.33 27.03
C GLU A 128 10.90 -7.64 25.70
N ASP A 129 9.92 -6.95 25.11
CA ASP A 129 10.10 -6.18 23.88
C ASP A 129 11.14 -5.07 24.06
N ILE A 130 11.09 -4.35 25.20
CA ILE A 130 12.00 -3.25 25.51
C ILE A 130 13.41 -3.78 25.74
N VAL A 131 13.56 -4.89 26.46
CA VAL A 131 14.86 -5.51 26.71
C VAL A 131 15.48 -6.00 25.40
N ALA A 132 14.70 -6.67 24.56
CA ALA A 132 15.17 -7.16 23.25
C ALA A 132 15.53 -6.01 22.29
N ALA A 133 14.73 -4.94 22.25
CA ALA A 133 15.05 -3.75 21.47
C ALA A 133 16.34 -3.07 21.96
N THR A 134 16.52 -2.96 23.27
CA THR A 134 17.74 -2.40 23.87
C THR A 134 18.97 -3.24 23.52
N LYS A 135 18.84 -4.57 23.57
CA LYS A 135 19.90 -5.50 23.18
C LYS A 135 20.29 -5.32 21.72
N LEU A 136 19.31 -5.25 20.80
CA LEU A 136 19.56 -5.02 19.38
C LEU A 136 20.29 -3.68 19.15
N LEU A 137 19.91 -2.63 19.87
CA LEU A 137 20.58 -1.33 19.79
C LEU A 137 22.06 -1.41 20.21
N CYS A 138 22.37 -2.16 21.28
CA CYS A 138 23.75 -2.41 21.70
C CYS A 138 24.53 -3.21 20.64
N GLU A 139 23.90 -4.20 20.00
CA GLU A 139 24.52 -5.00 18.94
C GLU A 139 24.83 -4.17 17.67
N LEU A 140 23.91 -3.28 17.27
CA LEU A 140 24.08 -2.37 16.14
C LEU A 140 25.19 -1.33 16.35
N ARG A 141 25.50 -0.98 17.60
CA ARG A 141 26.63 -0.10 17.90
C ARG A 141 27.98 -0.80 17.70
N LYS A 142 28.01 -2.12 17.89
CA LYS A 142 29.22 -2.96 17.92
C LYS A 142 29.56 -3.56 16.56
N LYS A 143 28.53 -3.95 15.81
CA LYS A 143 28.65 -4.44 14.45
C LYS A 143 28.23 -3.31 13.53
N ASP A 144 28.94 -3.08 12.44
CA ASP A 144 28.39 -2.43 11.25
C ASP A 144 27.33 -3.37 10.64
N GLY A 145 26.23 -3.55 11.37
CA GLY A 145 25.05 -4.24 10.88
C GLY A 145 24.30 -3.30 9.94
N PRO A 146 23.51 -3.84 9.00
CA PRO A 146 22.68 -3.02 8.15
C PRO A 146 21.70 -2.21 9.01
N VAL A 147 21.78 -0.89 8.88
CA VAL A 147 20.82 0.04 9.47
C VAL A 147 19.51 -0.09 8.70
N ASP A 148 18.38 0.10 9.38
CA ASP A 148 17.09 0.06 8.72
C ASP A 148 16.94 1.23 7.75
N ASP A 149 16.63 0.90 6.50
CA ASP A 149 16.24 1.87 5.50
C ASP A 149 14.74 2.18 5.65
N ILE A 150 14.44 3.47 5.82
CA ILE A 150 13.07 4.00 5.96
C ILE A 150 12.30 4.00 4.64
N ASP A 151 13.01 4.01 3.51
CA ASP A 151 12.46 4.07 2.16
C ASP A 151 12.19 2.68 1.58
N HIS A 152 12.84 1.65 2.13
CA HIS A 152 12.56 0.25 1.81
C HIS A 152 11.07 -0.10 2.00
N LEU A 153 10.48 -0.78 1.01
CA LEU A 153 9.06 -1.19 1.07
C LEU A 153 8.75 -2.24 2.15
N GLY A 154 9.77 -2.81 2.80
CA GLY A 154 9.59 -3.56 4.03
C GLY A 154 9.25 -2.71 5.25
N SER A 155 9.71 -1.46 5.27
CA SER A 155 9.47 -0.47 6.34
C SER A 155 8.21 0.36 6.09
N ARG A 156 7.74 0.40 4.83
CA ARG A 156 6.55 1.14 4.39
C ARG A 156 5.38 0.20 4.14
N ARG A 157 4.16 0.63 4.47
CA ARG A 157 2.96 -0.15 4.18
C ARG A 157 1.82 0.71 3.66
N VAL A 158 0.99 0.09 2.82
CA VAL A 158 -0.21 0.71 2.27
C VAL A 158 -1.34 0.57 3.28
N ARG A 159 -2.05 1.66 3.55
CA ARG A 159 -3.29 1.67 4.34
C ARG A 159 -4.47 1.69 3.40
N ASN A 160 -5.28 0.63 3.46
CA ASN A 160 -6.50 0.55 2.67
C ASN A 160 -7.62 1.42 3.26
N VAL A 161 -8.61 1.76 2.45
CA VAL A 161 -9.79 2.54 2.89
C VAL A 161 -10.48 1.93 4.11
N GLY A 162 -10.56 0.59 4.16
CA GLY A 162 -11.18 -0.13 5.28
C GLY A 162 -10.43 0.08 6.61
N GLU A 163 -9.10 0.16 6.58
CA GLU A 163 -8.30 0.40 7.78
C GLU A 163 -8.44 1.86 8.26
N LEU A 164 -8.36 2.82 7.34
CA LEU A 164 -8.55 4.23 7.66
C LEU A 164 -9.94 4.48 8.26
N LEU A 165 -10.98 3.90 7.65
CA LEU A 165 -12.34 3.98 8.16
C LEU A 165 -12.48 3.29 9.52
N ALA A 166 -11.88 2.11 9.70
CA ALA A 166 -11.90 1.40 10.98
C ALA A 166 -11.28 2.25 12.11
N ASN A 167 -10.20 2.96 11.85
CA ASN A 167 -9.57 3.86 12.82
C ASN A 167 -10.49 5.02 13.20
N GLN A 168 -11.17 5.63 12.22
CA GLN A 168 -12.18 6.67 12.46
C GLN A 168 -13.37 6.13 13.26
N CYS A 169 -13.89 4.95 12.89
CA CYS A 169 -14.95 4.28 13.63
C CYS A 169 -14.52 3.99 15.08
N ARG A 170 -13.29 3.55 15.31
CA ARG A 170 -12.75 3.25 16.64
C ARG A 170 -12.65 4.52 17.49
N ALA A 171 -12.20 5.63 16.91
CA ALA A 171 -12.19 6.94 17.56
C ALA A 171 -13.63 7.43 17.88
N GLY A 172 -14.56 7.28 16.94
CA GLY A 172 -15.97 7.62 17.12
C GLY A 172 -16.62 6.80 18.24
N LEU A 173 -16.40 5.48 18.27
CA LEU A 173 -16.91 4.60 19.33
C LEU A 173 -16.33 4.93 20.70
N LYS A 174 -15.06 5.34 20.78
CA LYS A 174 -14.46 5.80 22.05
C LYS A 174 -15.21 7.00 22.63
N ASN A 175 -15.63 7.94 21.77
CA ASN A 175 -16.44 9.07 22.19
C ASN A 175 -17.85 8.63 22.63
N VAL A 176 -18.50 7.73 21.87
CA VAL A 176 -19.80 7.16 22.25
C VAL A 176 -19.74 6.47 23.61
N ILE A 177 -18.71 5.65 23.86
CA ILE A 177 -18.51 4.98 25.16
C ILE A 177 -18.38 6.01 26.29
N LYS A 178 -17.63 7.11 26.08
CA LYS A 178 -17.50 8.17 27.07
C LYS A 178 -18.83 8.84 27.37
N THR A 179 -19.61 9.18 26.34
CA THR A 179 -20.94 9.79 26.51
C THR A 179 -21.93 8.84 27.20
N VAL A 180 -21.93 7.56 26.83
CA VAL A 180 -22.78 6.56 27.46
C VAL A 180 -22.43 6.39 28.94
N LYS A 181 -21.14 6.31 29.29
CA LYS A 181 -20.70 6.24 30.69
C LYS A 181 -21.11 7.47 31.50
N ALA A 182 -20.97 8.67 30.93
CA ALA A 182 -21.40 9.90 31.58
C ALA A 182 -22.92 9.88 31.85
N ARG A 183 -23.72 9.51 30.84
CA ARG A 183 -25.17 9.39 30.99
C ARG A 183 -25.57 8.35 32.03
N ILE A 184 -24.94 7.18 32.04
CA ILE A 184 -25.23 6.14 33.05
C ILE A 184 -25.00 6.68 34.47
N ASN A 185 -23.96 7.50 34.68
CA ASN A 185 -23.69 8.11 35.98
C ASN A 185 -24.67 9.23 36.34
N GLU A 186 -25.23 9.93 35.35
CA GLU A 186 -26.23 11.00 35.53
C GLU A 186 -27.66 10.47 35.69
N TYR A 187 -27.95 9.25 35.22
CA TYR A 187 -29.27 8.65 35.31
C TYR A 187 -29.58 8.23 36.76
N ASP A 188 -30.64 8.81 37.31
CA ASP A 188 -31.17 8.45 38.62
C ASP A 188 -31.85 7.07 38.56
N GLN A 189 -31.45 6.15 39.44
CA GLN A 189 -31.93 4.77 39.49
C GLN A 189 -33.40 4.65 39.96
N SER A 190 -33.99 5.75 40.44
CA SER A 190 -35.28 5.74 41.13
C SER A 190 -36.51 5.98 40.24
N VAL A 191 -36.36 6.43 38.98
CA VAL A 191 -37.50 6.98 38.22
C VAL A 191 -37.81 6.30 36.88
N ASP A 192 -36.88 5.58 36.23
CA ASP A 192 -37.16 5.07 34.87
C ASP A 192 -36.34 3.82 34.48
N SER A 193 -36.93 2.91 33.70
CA SER A 193 -36.20 1.75 33.17
C SER A 193 -35.24 2.18 32.05
N ILE A 194 -33.95 1.91 32.25
CA ILE A 194 -32.89 2.28 31.29
C ILE A 194 -32.96 1.34 30.09
N THR A 195 -33.32 1.87 28.92
CA THR A 195 -33.23 1.14 27.64
C THR A 195 -31.97 1.58 26.86
N PRO A 196 -31.26 0.65 26.17
CA PRO A 196 -30.06 0.99 25.40
C PRO A 196 -30.28 2.08 24.35
N GLN A 197 -31.49 2.16 23.78
CA GLN A 197 -31.86 3.19 22.80
C GLN A 197 -31.82 4.61 23.37
N LYS A 198 -32.18 4.81 24.65
CA LYS A 198 -32.09 6.12 25.33
C LYS A 198 -30.63 6.53 25.57
N LEU A 199 -29.74 5.56 25.79
CA LEU A 199 -28.33 5.81 26.09
C LEU A 199 -27.50 6.18 24.86
N VAL A 200 -27.75 5.53 23.72
CA VAL A 200 -26.91 5.65 22.52
C VAL A 200 -27.48 6.68 21.54
N ASN A 201 -26.73 7.74 21.26
CA ASN A 201 -27.02 8.67 20.17
C ASN A 201 -26.14 8.33 18.95
N PRO A 202 -26.73 7.96 17.79
CA PRO A 202 -25.95 7.62 16.60
C PRO A 202 -25.42 8.83 15.82
N LYS A 203 -25.99 10.04 16.03
CA LYS A 203 -25.64 11.23 15.24
C LYS A 203 -24.14 11.60 15.28
N PRO A 204 -23.47 11.62 16.45
CA PRO A 204 -22.04 11.96 16.52
C PRO A 204 -21.17 10.97 15.74
N PHE A 205 -21.52 9.70 15.78
CA PHE A 205 -20.80 8.65 15.06
C PHE A 205 -20.98 8.79 13.54
N ALA A 206 -22.23 8.97 13.08
CA ALA A 206 -22.53 9.16 11.66
C ALA A 206 -21.88 10.43 11.08
N ASN A 207 -21.84 11.52 11.85
CA ASN A 207 -21.20 12.77 11.44
C ASN A 207 -19.69 12.61 11.28
N LEU A 208 -19.02 11.87 12.18
CA LEU A 208 -17.59 11.60 12.07
C LEU A 208 -17.24 10.80 10.80
N ILE A 209 -18.06 9.81 10.45
CA ILE A 209 -17.89 9.06 9.19
C ILE A 209 -18.11 9.97 7.98
N ARG A 210 -19.16 10.80 8.00
CA ARG A 210 -19.42 11.74 6.91
C ARG A 210 -18.27 12.73 6.73
N GLU A 211 -17.75 13.25 7.83
CA GLU A 211 -16.62 14.18 7.84
C GLU A 211 -15.36 13.54 7.26
N PHE A 212 -15.09 12.26 7.56
CA PHE A 212 -14.00 11.51 6.95
C PHE A 212 -14.10 11.51 5.41
N PHE A 213 -15.25 11.17 4.84
CA PHE A 213 -15.41 11.15 3.38
C PHE A 213 -15.46 12.54 2.74
N GLN A 214 -15.90 13.56 3.47
CA GLN A 214 -16.01 14.94 2.95
C GLN A 214 -14.70 15.74 3.03
N ARG A 215 -13.90 15.55 4.10
CA ARG A 215 -12.72 16.39 4.39
C ARG A 215 -11.39 15.67 4.19
N SER A 216 -11.37 14.34 4.10
CA SER A 216 -10.10 13.61 3.96
C SER A 216 -9.44 13.96 2.63
N GLN A 217 -8.15 14.29 2.68
CA GLN A 217 -7.33 14.53 1.49
C GLN A 217 -7.24 13.32 0.56
N LEU A 218 -7.49 12.11 1.10
CA LEU A 218 -7.49 10.86 0.35
C LEU A 218 -8.86 10.54 -0.27
N SER A 219 -9.92 11.27 0.13
CA SER A 219 -11.26 11.14 -0.45
C SER A 219 -11.42 12.21 -1.52
N GLN A 220 -10.95 11.89 -2.72
CA GLN A 220 -10.92 12.81 -3.86
C GLN A 220 -12.05 12.49 -4.84
N LEU A 221 -12.45 13.49 -5.63
CA LEU A 221 -13.31 13.24 -6.79
C LEU A 221 -12.58 12.32 -7.76
N MET A 222 -13.30 11.31 -8.24
CA MET A 222 -12.69 10.34 -9.14
C MET A 222 -12.43 10.97 -10.51
N ASP A 223 -11.16 10.95 -10.93
CA ASP A 223 -10.72 11.29 -12.30
C ASP A 223 -11.40 10.39 -13.36
N GLN A 224 -12.54 10.86 -13.89
CA GLN A 224 -13.38 10.16 -14.88
C GLN A 224 -13.31 10.78 -16.26
N ILE A 225 -12.11 11.11 -16.75
CA ILE A 225 -11.93 11.58 -18.13
C ILE A 225 -12.15 10.40 -19.09
N ASN A 226 -11.42 9.31 -18.86
CA ASN A 226 -11.49 8.07 -19.63
C ASN A 226 -11.32 6.83 -18.72
N PRO A 227 -11.52 5.60 -19.24
CA PRO A 227 -11.45 4.38 -18.42
C PRO A 227 -10.07 4.12 -17.80
N LEU A 228 -8.99 4.51 -18.47
CA LEU A 228 -7.62 4.37 -17.96
C LEU A 228 -7.38 5.30 -16.77
N SER A 229 -7.84 6.54 -16.86
CA SER A 229 -7.78 7.52 -15.76
C SER A 229 -8.49 6.98 -14.52
N GLU A 230 -9.68 6.40 -14.67
CA GLU A 230 -10.43 5.82 -13.55
C GLU A 230 -9.66 4.65 -12.91
N LEU A 231 -9.14 3.74 -13.73
CA LEU A 231 -8.43 2.55 -13.25
C LEU A 231 -7.12 2.91 -12.55
N THR A 232 -6.33 3.83 -13.13
CA THR A 232 -5.05 4.28 -12.57
C THR A 232 -5.25 5.06 -11.28
N HIS A 233 -6.29 5.91 -11.18
CA HIS A 233 -6.60 6.64 -9.95
C HIS A 233 -6.96 5.68 -8.80
N LYS A 234 -7.73 4.61 -9.05
CA LYS A 234 -8.03 3.59 -8.02
C LYS A 234 -6.80 2.81 -7.56
N ARG A 235 -5.75 2.75 -8.38
CA ARG A 235 -4.48 2.05 -8.11
C ARG A 235 -3.35 2.98 -7.65
N ARG A 236 -3.68 4.25 -7.35
CA ARG A 236 -2.74 5.28 -6.92
C ARG A 236 -2.37 5.11 -5.46
N LEU A 237 -1.08 5.22 -5.16
CA LEU A 237 -0.51 5.26 -3.83
C LEU A 237 -0.12 6.69 -3.50
N SER A 238 -0.39 7.12 -2.26
CA SER A 238 -0.03 8.46 -1.78
C SER A 238 0.76 8.34 -0.49
N ALA A 239 1.95 8.94 -0.45
CA ALA A 239 2.72 9.16 0.77
C ALA A 239 2.17 10.32 1.60
N LEU A 240 1.30 11.15 1.00
CA LEU A 240 0.62 12.28 1.64
C LEU A 240 -0.64 11.82 2.39
N GLY A 241 -1.04 12.58 3.41
CA GLY A 241 -2.29 12.38 4.16
C GLY A 241 -2.09 12.10 5.65
N PRO A 242 -3.16 11.72 6.37
CA PRO A 242 -3.11 11.55 7.83
C PRO A 242 -2.17 10.41 8.24
N GLY A 243 -1.08 10.78 8.93
CA GLY A 243 -0.02 9.85 9.36
C GLY A 243 0.99 9.50 8.27
N GLY A 244 0.98 10.23 7.14
CA GLY A 244 2.02 10.23 6.12
C GLY A 244 2.91 11.46 6.21
N LEU A 245 3.56 11.79 5.10
CA LEU A 245 4.46 12.94 5.00
C LEU A 245 3.71 14.20 4.60
N ASN A 246 4.22 15.35 5.03
CA ASN A 246 3.82 16.65 4.49
C ASN A 246 4.72 16.98 3.31
N ARG A 247 4.13 17.59 2.27
CA ARG A 247 4.83 17.95 1.03
C ARG A 247 6.11 18.76 1.26
N ASP A 248 6.07 19.74 2.15
CA ASP A 248 7.20 20.65 2.41
C ASP A 248 8.28 20.02 3.31
N ARG A 249 7.97 18.89 3.97
CA ARG A 249 8.91 18.14 4.81
C ARG A 249 9.49 16.91 4.10
N ALA A 250 9.01 16.60 2.90
CA ALA A 250 9.51 15.47 2.13
C ALA A 250 10.79 15.87 1.41
N GLY A 251 11.93 15.36 1.91
CA GLY A 251 13.25 15.51 1.30
C GLY A 251 13.37 14.78 -0.03
N PHE A 252 14.57 14.82 -0.61
CA PHE A 252 14.87 14.19 -1.90
C PHE A 252 14.81 12.66 -1.83
N GLU A 253 15.37 12.06 -0.77
CA GLU A 253 15.48 10.59 -0.60
C GLU A 253 14.13 9.87 -0.73
N VAL A 254 13.09 10.40 -0.08
CA VAL A 254 11.75 9.79 -0.10
C VAL A 254 11.09 9.84 -1.48
N ARG A 255 11.52 10.76 -2.35
CA ARG A 255 10.98 10.92 -3.70
C ARG A 255 11.70 10.06 -4.73
N ASP A 256 12.85 9.50 -4.37
CA ASP A 256 13.68 8.74 -5.28
C ASP A 256 13.13 7.32 -5.50
N VAL A 257 13.59 6.68 -6.57
CA VAL A 257 13.21 5.31 -6.91
C VAL A 257 14.08 4.34 -6.14
N HIS A 258 13.49 3.66 -5.15
CA HIS A 258 14.19 2.63 -4.37
C HIS A 258 14.20 1.26 -5.12
N PRO A 259 15.28 0.46 -5.07
CA PRO A 259 15.34 -0.88 -5.67
C PRO A 259 14.16 -1.79 -5.30
N SER A 260 13.69 -1.70 -4.05
CA SER A 260 12.52 -2.46 -3.56
C SER A 260 11.22 -2.18 -4.31
N HIS A 261 11.13 -1.07 -5.07
CA HIS A 261 9.96 -0.74 -5.90
C HIS A 261 9.77 -1.72 -7.06
N TYR A 262 10.81 -2.45 -7.46
CA TYR A 262 10.76 -3.38 -8.59
C TYR A 262 9.59 -4.37 -8.47
N GLY A 263 8.72 -4.40 -9.49
CA GLY A 263 7.55 -5.27 -9.52
C GLY A 263 6.38 -4.86 -8.61
N ARG A 264 6.53 -3.80 -7.80
CA ARG A 264 5.59 -3.38 -6.75
C ARG A 264 4.97 -2.01 -7.05
N ILE A 265 5.83 -1.03 -7.28
CA ILE A 265 5.49 0.36 -7.59
C ILE A 265 6.13 0.71 -8.92
N CYS A 266 5.37 1.35 -9.81
CA CYS A 266 5.88 1.77 -11.10
C CYS A 266 6.91 2.90 -10.92
N PRO A 267 8.12 2.78 -11.48
CA PRO A 267 9.13 3.84 -11.40
C PRO A 267 8.87 5.00 -12.37
N ILE A 268 7.98 4.82 -13.36
CA ILE A 268 7.72 5.80 -14.43
C ILE A 268 6.49 6.66 -14.13
N GLU A 269 5.40 6.05 -13.66
CA GLU A 269 4.12 6.75 -13.50
C GLU A 269 4.05 7.49 -12.16
N THR A 270 4.43 8.77 -12.20
CA THR A 270 4.26 9.75 -11.12
C THR A 270 3.81 11.09 -11.73
N PRO A 271 3.02 11.92 -11.00
CA PRO A 271 2.77 13.29 -11.41
C PRO A 271 4.05 14.11 -11.51
N GLU A 272 4.08 15.04 -12.45
CA GLU A 272 5.13 16.04 -12.58
C GLU A 272 5.01 17.14 -11.52
N GLY A 273 6.11 17.85 -11.28
CA GLY A 273 6.14 18.99 -10.37
C GLY A 273 6.25 18.60 -8.89
N PRO A 274 5.56 19.31 -7.98
CA PRO A 274 5.87 19.24 -6.54
C PRO A 274 5.52 17.90 -5.88
N ASN A 275 4.71 17.07 -6.53
CA ASN A 275 4.26 15.77 -6.02
C ASN A 275 5.07 14.57 -6.56
N ILE A 276 6.12 14.82 -7.34
CA ILE A 276 6.98 13.77 -7.89
C ILE A 276 7.50 12.83 -6.78
N GLY A 277 7.35 11.52 -6.99
CA GLY A 277 7.77 10.46 -6.06
C GLY A 277 6.89 10.29 -4.82
N LEU A 278 6.01 11.27 -4.52
CA LEU A 278 5.07 11.21 -3.39
C LEU A 278 3.74 10.54 -3.76
N ILE A 279 3.43 10.54 -5.06
CA ILE A 279 2.26 9.87 -5.64
C ILE A 279 2.77 8.93 -6.70
N ASN A 280 2.63 7.63 -6.45
CA ASN A 280 3.08 6.59 -7.38
C ASN A 280 1.91 5.66 -7.72
N SER A 281 2.03 4.91 -8.81
CA SER A 281 1.02 3.91 -9.19
C SER A 281 1.51 2.49 -8.91
N LEU A 282 0.59 1.60 -8.52
CA LEU A 282 0.90 0.17 -8.38
C LEU A 282 1.29 -0.43 -9.73
N SER A 283 2.34 -1.26 -9.72
CA SER A 283 2.73 -2.05 -10.91
C SER A 283 1.64 -3.04 -11.34
N THR A 284 1.75 -3.61 -12.53
CA THR A 284 0.70 -4.42 -13.18
C THR A 284 0.27 -5.64 -12.34
N TYR A 285 1.23 -6.43 -11.84
CA TYR A 285 0.92 -7.68 -11.12
C TYR A 285 1.03 -7.57 -9.59
N SER A 286 1.32 -6.38 -9.07
CA SER A 286 1.50 -6.20 -7.63
C SER A 286 0.21 -6.41 -6.85
N ARG A 287 0.34 -6.94 -5.63
CA ARG A 287 -0.77 -7.18 -4.70
C ARG A 287 -0.44 -6.64 -3.32
N ILE A 288 -1.48 -6.33 -2.55
CA ILE A 288 -1.34 -5.90 -1.16
C ILE A 288 -1.76 -7.08 -0.28
N ASN A 289 -0.90 -7.52 0.62
CA ASN A 289 -1.19 -8.61 1.53
C ASN A 289 -2.06 -8.17 2.72
N GLU A 290 -2.45 -9.11 3.59
CA GLU A 290 -3.30 -8.83 4.75
C GLU A 290 -2.71 -7.81 5.73
N PHE A 291 -1.38 -7.66 5.75
CA PHE A 291 -0.68 -6.72 6.62
C PHE A 291 -0.48 -5.33 5.98
N GLY A 292 -0.82 -5.18 4.69
CA GLY A 292 -0.67 -3.94 3.94
C GLY A 292 0.69 -3.79 3.24
N PHE A 293 1.53 -4.82 3.20
CA PHE A 293 2.77 -4.78 2.42
C PHE A 293 2.51 -5.14 0.96
N ILE A 294 3.28 -4.53 0.06
CA ILE A 294 3.16 -4.79 -1.38
C ILE A 294 4.02 -6.00 -1.75
N GLU A 295 3.42 -6.94 -2.46
CA GLU A 295 4.03 -8.17 -2.92
C GLU A 295 4.09 -8.19 -4.45
N ALA A 296 5.16 -8.78 -4.97
CA ALA A 296 5.35 -9.05 -6.40
C ALA A 296 5.40 -10.57 -6.63
N PRO A 297 4.89 -11.06 -7.77
CA PRO A 297 4.93 -12.48 -8.09
C PRO A 297 6.24 -12.90 -8.75
N TYR A 298 6.74 -14.07 -8.38
CA TYR A 298 7.93 -14.69 -8.99
C TYR A 298 7.71 -16.18 -9.24
N ARG A 299 8.35 -16.72 -10.28
CA ARG A 299 8.37 -18.15 -10.60
C ARG A 299 9.51 -18.82 -9.86
N LYS A 300 9.23 -19.93 -9.20
CA LYS A 300 10.25 -20.69 -8.48
C LYS A 300 11.18 -21.43 -9.44
N VAL A 301 12.48 -21.37 -9.19
CA VAL A 301 13.51 -22.11 -9.92
C VAL A 301 14.04 -23.23 -9.03
N VAL A 302 14.13 -24.45 -9.57
CA VAL A 302 14.63 -25.61 -8.83
C VAL A 302 15.69 -26.29 -9.68
N ARG A 303 16.96 -26.25 -9.23
CA ARG A 303 18.11 -26.85 -9.93
C ARG A 303 18.19 -26.43 -11.39
N GLY A 304 18.19 -25.11 -11.64
CA GLY A 304 18.24 -24.51 -12.98
C GLY A 304 16.93 -24.60 -13.79
N LYS A 305 15.90 -25.30 -13.31
CA LYS A 305 14.61 -25.43 -14.01
C LYS A 305 13.58 -24.44 -13.49
N VAL A 306 13.03 -23.61 -14.38
CA VAL A 306 11.97 -22.65 -14.06
C VAL A 306 10.62 -23.38 -14.00
N THR A 307 9.96 -23.32 -12.84
CA THR A 307 8.65 -23.95 -12.63
C THR A 307 7.50 -23.01 -13.01
N ASN A 308 6.29 -23.55 -13.10
CA ASN A 308 5.05 -22.76 -13.29
C ASN A 308 4.41 -22.33 -11.96
N THR A 309 5.06 -22.63 -10.83
CA THR A 309 4.57 -22.23 -9.52
C THR A 309 4.96 -20.78 -9.26
N VAL A 310 3.96 -19.93 -9.07
CA VAL A 310 4.12 -18.50 -8.79
C VAL A 310 3.96 -18.27 -7.29
N GLU A 311 4.97 -17.67 -6.67
CA GLU A 311 4.96 -17.28 -5.25
C GLU A 311 5.00 -15.74 -5.16
N TYR A 312 4.15 -15.15 -4.32
CA TYR A 312 4.13 -13.72 -4.05
C TYR A 312 5.05 -13.41 -2.88
N MET A 313 5.95 -12.44 -3.04
CA MET A 313 6.96 -12.10 -2.04
C MET A 313 6.98 -10.60 -1.72
N THR A 314 7.11 -10.28 -0.44
CA THR A 314 7.38 -8.91 0.03
C THR A 314 8.83 -8.53 -0.23
N ALA A 315 9.16 -7.23 -0.23
CA ALA A 315 10.53 -6.76 -0.46
C ALA A 315 11.56 -7.43 0.48
N ASP A 316 11.26 -7.50 1.79
CA ASP A 316 12.14 -8.16 2.79
C ASP A 316 12.39 -9.66 2.56
N GLN A 317 11.49 -10.32 1.82
CA GLN A 317 11.59 -11.75 1.53
C GLN A 317 12.42 -11.96 0.26
N GLU A 318 12.19 -11.12 -0.76
CA GLU A 318 12.90 -11.14 -2.03
C GLU A 318 14.42 -10.96 -1.85
N GLU A 319 14.86 -10.03 -0.99
CA GLU A 319 16.28 -9.73 -0.76
C GLU A 319 17.13 -10.92 -0.29
N LYS A 320 16.49 -12.00 0.18
CA LYS A 320 17.16 -13.23 0.62
C LYS A 320 17.51 -14.16 -0.53
N PHE A 321 16.90 -13.97 -1.69
CA PHE A 321 16.96 -14.87 -2.83
C PHE A 321 17.60 -14.20 -4.04
N LYS A 322 18.20 -15.00 -4.93
CA LYS A 322 18.71 -14.52 -6.22
C LYS A 322 17.59 -14.62 -7.28
N VAL A 323 17.21 -13.47 -7.85
CA VAL A 323 16.08 -13.38 -8.78
C VAL A 323 16.56 -13.09 -10.20
N ALA A 324 16.27 -13.98 -11.15
CA ALA A 324 16.56 -13.80 -12.57
C ALA A 324 15.53 -12.92 -13.28
N GLN A 325 15.99 -12.21 -14.31
CA GLN A 325 15.15 -11.37 -15.15
C GLN A 325 14.21 -12.20 -16.05
N ALA A 326 13.06 -11.63 -16.41
CA ALA A 326 12.04 -12.32 -17.22
C ALA A 326 12.49 -12.63 -18.66
N ASN A 327 13.49 -11.92 -19.18
CA ASN A 327 14.05 -12.04 -20.52
C ASN A 327 15.19 -13.09 -20.61
N SER A 328 15.55 -13.75 -19.51
CA SER A 328 16.62 -14.76 -19.49
C SER A 328 16.29 -15.92 -20.45
N GLU A 329 17.28 -16.37 -21.24
CA GLU A 329 17.08 -17.44 -22.21
C GLU A 329 16.75 -18.78 -21.52
N LEU A 330 15.70 -19.45 -22.02
CA LEU A 330 15.26 -20.75 -21.56
C LEU A 330 15.37 -21.80 -22.67
N ASP A 331 15.84 -22.99 -22.31
CA ASP A 331 15.80 -24.17 -23.18
C ASP A 331 14.37 -24.69 -23.37
N ALA A 332 14.15 -25.56 -24.36
CA ALA A 332 12.85 -26.19 -24.62
C ALA A 332 12.26 -26.96 -23.41
N ASN A 333 13.12 -27.39 -22.49
CA ASN A 333 12.73 -28.08 -21.25
C ASN A 333 12.46 -27.13 -20.06
N GLY A 334 12.60 -25.81 -20.26
CA GLY A 334 12.41 -24.76 -19.25
C GLY A 334 13.61 -24.56 -18.32
N ASN A 335 14.81 -24.96 -18.75
CA ASN A 335 16.04 -24.73 -17.99
C ASN A 335 16.69 -23.40 -18.42
N LEU A 336 17.29 -22.69 -17.47
CA LEU A 336 18.07 -21.49 -17.74
C LEU A 336 19.38 -21.85 -18.47
N LYS A 337 19.73 -21.05 -19.47
CA LYS A 337 20.89 -21.29 -20.34
C LYS A 337 22.01 -20.27 -20.09
N GLY A 338 23.25 -20.75 -20.03
CA GLY A 338 24.43 -19.91 -19.86
C GLY A 338 24.51 -19.25 -18.49
N LYS A 339 25.29 -18.16 -18.38
CA LYS A 339 25.29 -17.31 -17.18
C LYS A 339 24.04 -16.44 -17.18
N VAL A 340 23.37 -16.39 -16.04
CA VAL A 340 22.11 -15.66 -15.89
C VAL A 340 22.35 -14.41 -15.06
N THR A 341 21.87 -13.28 -15.55
CA THR A 341 21.86 -12.03 -14.79
C THR A 341 20.78 -12.10 -13.72
N VAL A 342 21.22 -12.04 -12.46
CA VAL A 342 20.34 -12.07 -11.29
C VAL A 342 20.47 -10.79 -10.47
N ARG A 343 19.36 -10.35 -9.90
CA ARG A 343 19.35 -9.34 -8.84
C ARG A 343 19.49 -10.05 -7.50
N TYR A 344 20.44 -9.60 -6.69
CA TYR A 344 20.60 -10.02 -5.30
C TYR A 344 20.81 -8.79 -4.43
N ARG A 345 19.80 -8.45 -3.62
CA ARG A 345 19.73 -7.18 -2.88
C ARG A 345 19.85 -6.01 -3.87
N ASP A 346 20.83 -5.13 -3.68
CA ASP A 346 21.08 -3.96 -4.52
C ASP A 346 22.03 -4.25 -5.69
N ASP A 347 22.66 -5.44 -5.72
CA ASP A 347 23.64 -5.81 -6.73
C ASP A 347 23.04 -6.61 -7.89
N ILE A 348 23.61 -6.40 -9.07
CA ILE A 348 23.33 -7.19 -10.28
C ILE A 348 24.54 -8.10 -10.52
N LEU A 349 24.32 -9.41 -10.43
CA LEU A 349 25.37 -10.43 -10.52
C LEU A 349 25.12 -11.35 -11.71
N GLU A 350 26.18 -11.92 -12.27
CA GLU A 350 26.10 -13.03 -13.21
C GLU A 350 26.41 -14.34 -12.50
N GLU A 351 25.45 -15.24 -12.51
CA GLU A 351 25.51 -16.46 -11.72
C GLU A 351 25.14 -17.69 -12.57
N ASP A 352 25.55 -18.87 -12.10
CA ASP A 352 25.21 -20.13 -12.75
C ASP A 352 23.72 -20.47 -12.52
N PRO A 353 23.04 -21.12 -13.50
CA PRO A 353 21.63 -21.51 -13.43
C PRO A 353 21.21 -22.21 -12.14
N ASP A 354 22.10 -23.02 -11.56
CA ASP A 354 21.82 -23.80 -10.35
C ASP A 354 21.72 -22.96 -9.07
N SER A 355 22.27 -21.74 -9.09
CA SER A 355 22.25 -20.82 -7.95
C SER A 355 21.07 -19.85 -7.98
N VAL A 356 20.27 -19.87 -9.05
CA VAL A 356 19.09 -19.02 -9.21
C VAL A 356 17.92 -19.63 -8.44
N ASP A 357 17.30 -18.84 -7.56
CA ASP A 357 16.18 -19.29 -6.72
C ASP A 357 14.82 -18.99 -7.36
N TYR A 358 14.69 -17.81 -7.99
CA TYR A 358 13.44 -17.31 -8.55
C TYR A 358 13.66 -16.59 -9.88
N MET A 359 12.59 -16.42 -10.66
CA MET A 359 12.58 -15.68 -11.92
C MET A 359 11.34 -14.79 -11.98
N ASP A 360 11.47 -13.61 -12.56
CA ASP A 360 10.36 -12.71 -12.85
C ASP A 360 9.26 -13.41 -13.71
N VAL A 361 7.98 -13.04 -13.51
CA VAL A 361 6.86 -13.66 -14.24
C VAL A 361 6.71 -13.09 -15.66
N SER A 362 6.89 -11.79 -15.80
CA SER A 362 6.69 -11.06 -17.05
C SER A 362 7.53 -9.78 -17.07
N PRO A 363 8.09 -9.36 -18.22
CA PRO A 363 8.75 -8.06 -18.34
C PRO A 363 7.83 -6.88 -17.95
N GLN A 364 6.52 -7.01 -18.18
CA GLN A 364 5.52 -5.99 -17.86
C GLN A 364 5.27 -5.82 -16.35
N GLN A 365 5.86 -6.67 -15.50
CA GLN A 365 5.63 -6.60 -14.06
C GLN A 365 6.22 -5.36 -13.41
N VAL A 366 7.24 -4.75 -14.00
CA VAL A 366 7.95 -3.58 -13.44
C VAL A 366 7.08 -2.33 -13.53
N VAL A 367 6.32 -2.20 -14.63
CA VAL A 367 5.59 -0.99 -14.99
C VAL A 367 4.14 -1.02 -14.49
N SER A 368 3.52 0.16 -14.44
CA SER A 368 2.08 0.30 -14.18
C SER A 368 1.26 -0.03 -15.42
N VAL A 369 -0.06 -0.04 -15.23
CA VAL A 369 -1.01 -0.26 -16.32
C VAL A 369 -0.91 0.82 -17.41
N ALA A 370 -0.74 2.10 -17.04
CA ALA A 370 -0.62 3.18 -18.02
C ALA A 370 0.70 3.11 -18.81
N ALA A 371 1.82 2.94 -18.11
CA ALA A 371 3.11 2.80 -18.77
C ALA A 371 3.17 1.50 -19.62
N GLY A 372 2.54 0.41 -19.17
CA GLY A 372 2.45 -0.83 -19.93
C GLY A 372 1.60 -0.76 -21.20
N LEU A 373 0.80 0.30 -21.41
CA LEU A 373 0.07 0.54 -22.65
C LEU A 373 0.91 1.26 -23.71
N ILE A 374 2.12 1.74 -23.38
CA ILE A 374 3.02 2.39 -24.33
C ILE A 374 3.74 1.30 -25.14
N PRO A 375 3.52 1.18 -26.45
CA PRO A 375 4.30 0.27 -27.29
C PRO A 375 5.73 0.79 -27.43
N PHE A 376 6.71 -0.11 -27.55
CA PHE A 376 8.13 0.21 -27.68
C PHE A 376 8.70 1.05 -26.52
N LEU A 377 8.14 0.89 -25.31
CA LEU A 377 8.58 1.59 -24.11
C LEU A 377 10.09 1.47 -23.85
N GLU A 378 10.70 0.35 -24.24
CA GLU A 378 12.13 0.09 -24.14
C GLU A 378 13.01 1.00 -25.01
N HIS A 379 12.43 1.69 -26.00
CA HIS A 379 13.12 2.65 -26.87
C HIS A 379 12.87 4.12 -26.46
N ASP A 380 12.00 4.35 -25.48
CA ASP A 380 11.66 5.70 -25.00
C ASP A 380 12.48 6.07 -23.77
N ASP A 381 12.89 7.34 -23.68
CA ASP A 381 13.46 7.88 -22.45
C ASP A 381 12.42 7.88 -21.31
N ALA A 382 12.86 7.63 -20.08
CA ALA A 382 11.99 7.51 -18.92
C ALA A 382 11.13 8.77 -18.69
N ASN A 383 11.65 9.98 -18.96
CA ASN A 383 10.87 11.21 -18.79
C ASN A 383 9.76 11.34 -19.85
N ARG A 384 10.02 10.86 -21.08
CA ARG A 384 9.02 10.84 -22.16
C ARG A 384 7.96 9.78 -21.90
N ALA A 385 8.34 8.62 -21.39
CA ALA A 385 7.41 7.61 -20.92
C ALA A 385 6.53 8.11 -19.76
N LEU A 386 7.10 8.86 -18.81
CA LEU A 386 6.38 9.50 -17.72
C LEU A 386 5.32 10.47 -18.27
N MET A 387 5.72 11.40 -19.14
CA MET A 387 4.80 12.33 -19.80
C MET A 387 3.72 11.58 -20.58
N GLY A 388 4.08 10.57 -21.37
CA GLY A 388 3.14 9.75 -22.14
C GLY A 388 2.10 9.08 -21.25
N SER A 389 2.53 8.42 -20.17
CA SER A 389 1.62 7.77 -19.23
C SER A 389 0.66 8.75 -18.54
N ASN A 390 1.13 9.98 -18.26
CA ASN A 390 0.31 11.04 -17.68
C ASN A 390 -0.69 11.60 -18.69
N MET A 391 -0.26 11.86 -19.92
CA MET A 391 -1.09 12.42 -21.00
C MET A 391 -2.19 11.44 -21.45
N GLN A 392 -1.93 10.13 -21.46
CA GLN A 392 -2.96 9.12 -21.78
C GLN A 392 -4.20 9.21 -20.86
N ARG A 393 -4.03 9.61 -19.59
CA ARG A 393 -5.15 9.77 -18.64
C ARG A 393 -6.01 10.99 -18.95
N GLN A 394 -5.50 11.94 -19.73
CA GLN A 394 -6.19 13.18 -20.08
C GLN A 394 -6.91 13.08 -21.43
N GLY A 395 -6.73 11.98 -22.17
CA GLY A 395 -7.41 11.76 -23.45
C GLY A 395 -8.93 11.71 -23.29
N VAL A 396 -9.64 12.64 -23.92
CA VAL A 396 -11.11 12.72 -23.86
C VAL A 396 -11.73 11.70 -24.83
N PRO A 397 -12.77 10.94 -24.40
CA PRO A 397 -13.47 10.01 -25.29
C PRO A 397 -14.07 10.70 -26.52
N LEU A 398 -13.76 10.14 -27.69
CA LEU A 398 -14.25 10.63 -28.99
C LEU A 398 -15.64 10.06 -29.32
N VAL A 399 -16.35 10.69 -30.26
CA VAL A 399 -17.63 10.17 -30.78
C VAL A 399 -17.41 8.84 -31.49
N ILE A 400 -16.34 8.73 -32.27
CA ILE A 400 -15.93 7.51 -32.94
C ILE A 400 -14.51 7.21 -32.46
N THR A 401 -14.34 6.09 -31.78
CA THR A 401 -13.05 5.60 -31.29
C THR A 401 -12.58 4.47 -32.19
N GLU A 402 -11.27 4.22 -32.22
CA GLU A 402 -10.68 3.13 -32.98
C GLU A 402 -9.62 2.44 -32.15
N SER A 403 -9.64 1.11 -32.17
CA SER A 403 -8.61 0.30 -31.51
C SER A 403 -7.22 0.66 -32.05
N PRO A 404 -6.21 0.78 -31.19
CA PRO A 404 -4.87 1.13 -31.64
C PRO A 404 -4.32 0.04 -32.57
N TYR A 405 -3.76 0.43 -33.72
CA TYR A 405 -3.14 -0.54 -34.63
C TYR A 405 -1.86 -1.16 -34.04
N VAL A 406 -1.18 -0.41 -33.18
CA VAL A 406 0.00 -0.86 -32.44
C VAL A 406 -0.34 -0.77 -30.96
N GLY A 407 -0.58 -1.92 -30.32
CA GLY A 407 -0.91 -2.04 -28.91
C GLY A 407 -0.02 -3.06 -28.19
N THR A 408 -0.20 -3.20 -26.88
CA THR A 408 0.61 -4.09 -26.03
C THR A 408 -0.14 -5.35 -25.56
N GLY A 409 -1.44 -5.43 -25.84
CA GLY A 409 -2.34 -6.50 -25.41
C GLY A 409 -2.99 -6.26 -24.04
N LEU A 410 -2.63 -5.17 -23.35
CA LEU A 410 -3.26 -4.77 -22.09
C LEU A 410 -4.61 -4.06 -22.30
N GLU A 411 -4.86 -3.54 -23.49
CA GLU A 411 -6.03 -2.72 -23.85
C GLU A 411 -7.34 -3.43 -23.50
N ARG A 412 -7.48 -4.70 -23.91
CA ARG A 412 -8.65 -5.52 -23.62
C ARG A 412 -8.85 -5.74 -22.12
N ARG A 413 -7.75 -5.94 -21.39
CA ARG A 413 -7.81 -6.16 -19.93
C ARG A 413 -8.24 -4.89 -19.21
N VAL A 414 -7.71 -3.73 -19.61
CA VAL A 414 -8.07 -2.42 -19.05
C VAL A 414 -9.54 -2.08 -19.32
N ALA A 415 -10.03 -2.32 -20.53
CA ALA A 415 -11.42 -2.09 -20.88
C ALA A 415 -12.39 -2.94 -20.01
N ILE A 416 -12.07 -4.22 -19.81
CA ILE A 416 -12.86 -5.15 -18.99
C ILE A 416 -12.78 -4.83 -17.50
N ASP A 417 -11.58 -4.61 -16.96
CA ASP A 417 -11.37 -4.40 -15.52
C ASP A 417 -11.82 -3.01 -15.07
N SER A 418 -11.84 -2.01 -15.96
CA SER A 418 -12.46 -0.71 -15.67
C SER A 418 -13.98 -0.77 -15.55
N LYS A 419 -14.62 -1.87 -15.98
CA LYS A 419 -16.09 -2.04 -16.04
C LYS A 419 -16.81 -0.99 -16.89
N THR A 420 -16.08 -0.38 -17.82
CA THR A 420 -16.68 0.53 -18.81
C THR A 420 -17.45 -0.26 -19.87
N VAL A 421 -16.90 -1.39 -20.30
CA VAL A 421 -17.56 -2.34 -21.21
C VAL A 421 -18.52 -3.26 -20.45
N VAL A 422 -19.54 -3.76 -21.15
CA VAL A 422 -20.46 -4.75 -20.61
C VAL A 422 -19.99 -6.15 -21.02
N VAL A 423 -19.88 -7.04 -20.04
CA VAL A 423 -19.39 -8.41 -20.21
C VAL A 423 -20.52 -9.39 -19.96
N ALA A 424 -20.60 -10.44 -20.76
CA ALA A 424 -21.57 -11.52 -20.59
C ALA A 424 -21.28 -12.33 -19.31
N GLU A 425 -22.31 -12.49 -18.48
CA GLU A 425 -22.29 -13.23 -17.22
C GLU A 425 -22.56 -14.74 -17.40
N GLY A 426 -23.17 -15.12 -18.52
CA GLY A 426 -23.60 -16.49 -18.80
C GLY A 426 -23.39 -16.88 -20.25
N VAL A 427 -23.40 -18.18 -20.51
CA VAL A 427 -23.43 -18.72 -21.88
C VAL A 427 -24.86 -18.61 -22.41
N GLY A 428 -25.02 -18.05 -23.60
CA GLY A 428 -26.32 -17.90 -24.23
C GLY A 428 -26.25 -17.41 -25.66
N ILE A 429 -27.41 -17.29 -26.28
CA ILE A 429 -27.62 -16.69 -27.60
C ILE A 429 -28.31 -15.34 -27.38
N VAL A 430 -27.88 -14.31 -28.09
CA VAL A 430 -28.49 -12.98 -28.04
C VAL A 430 -29.89 -13.05 -28.63
N ALA A 431 -30.89 -12.95 -27.77
CA ALA A 431 -32.30 -13.00 -28.18
C ALA A 431 -32.77 -11.66 -28.76
N ALA A 432 -32.29 -10.55 -28.18
CA ALA A 432 -32.56 -9.21 -28.66
C ALA A 432 -31.45 -8.25 -28.18
N ALA A 433 -31.07 -7.31 -29.05
CA ALA A 433 -30.11 -6.26 -28.74
C ALA A 433 -30.62 -4.94 -29.33
N ASP A 434 -30.81 -3.94 -28.48
CA ASP A 434 -31.09 -2.56 -28.88
C ASP A 434 -30.03 -1.60 -28.28
N ALA A 435 -30.16 -0.31 -28.56
CA ALA A 435 -29.23 0.70 -28.07
C ALA A 435 -29.26 0.90 -26.54
N ARG A 436 -30.23 0.34 -25.81
CA ARG A 436 -30.45 0.54 -24.36
C ARG A 436 -30.33 -0.75 -23.55
N ARG A 437 -30.44 -1.91 -24.16
CA ARG A 437 -30.60 -3.21 -23.51
C ARG A 437 -30.20 -4.35 -24.42
N ILE A 438 -29.52 -5.33 -23.85
CA ILE A 438 -29.19 -6.60 -24.48
C ILE A 438 -29.79 -7.73 -23.65
N VAL A 439 -30.45 -8.69 -24.29
CA VAL A 439 -30.98 -9.88 -23.63
C VAL A 439 -30.38 -11.12 -24.25
N THR A 440 -29.88 -12.00 -23.40
CA THR A 440 -29.35 -13.31 -23.79
C THR A 440 -30.19 -14.41 -23.14
N THR A 441 -30.54 -15.43 -23.92
CA THR A 441 -31.30 -16.60 -23.48
C THR A 441 -30.62 -17.87 -23.98
N LYS A 442 -30.94 -19.04 -23.43
CA LYS A 442 -30.37 -20.31 -23.93
C LYS A 442 -30.75 -20.58 -25.39
N ASP A 443 -31.99 -20.28 -25.75
CA ASP A 443 -32.58 -20.64 -27.04
C ASP A 443 -32.52 -19.50 -28.07
N GLY A 444 -32.09 -18.30 -27.69
CA GLY A 444 -32.03 -17.13 -28.58
C GLY A 444 -33.41 -16.53 -28.90
N GLU A 445 -34.45 -16.95 -28.19
CA GLU A 445 -35.81 -16.44 -28.34
C GLU A 445 -36.27 -15.67 -27.10
N ILE A 446 -37.14 -14.70 -27.31
CA ILE A 446 -37.82 -13.91 -26.28
C ILE A 446 -39.29 -13.73 -26.68
N ALA A 447 -40.20 -13.86 -25.72
CA ALA A 447 -41.63 -13.69 -26.01
C ALA A 447 -41.94 -12.22 -26.38
N PRO A 448 -42.87 -11.97 -27.33
CA PRO A 448 -43.27 -10.62 -27.72
C PRO A 448 -43.69 -9.78 -26.51
N GLY A 449 -43.18 -8.55 -26.40
CA GLY A 449 -43.48 -7.62 -25.29
C GLY A 449 -42.65 -7.79 -24.02
N GLN A 450 -41.88 -8.88 -23.85
CA GLN A 450 -40.99 -9.02 -22.68
C GLN A 450 -39.74 -8.13 -22.77
N PHE A 451 -39.25 -7.86 -23.98
CA PHE A 451 -38.08 -7.02 -24.22
C PHE A 451 -38.31 -5.56 -23.76
N GLU A 452 -39.49 -5.01 -24.07
CA GLU A 452 -39.89 -3.63 -23.73
C GLU A 452 -40.24 -3.47 -22.24
N ASN A 453 -40.51 -4.56 -21.53
CA ASN A 453 -40.88 -4.51 -20.14
C ASN A 453 -39.66 -4.20 -19.26
N LYS A 454 -39.61 -2.99 -18.67
CA LYS A 454 -38.55 -2.59 -17.74
C LYS A 454 -38.44 -3.46 -16.49
N LYS A 455 -39.50 -4.20 -16.12
CA LYS A 455 -39.49 -5.13 -14.97
C LYS A 455 -38.85 -6.48 -15.29
N PHE A 456 -38.55 -6.77 -16.55
CA PHE A 456 -37.85 -7.98 -16.95
C PHE A 456 -36.40 -7.92 -16.44
N LYS A 457 -36.04 -8.85 -15.56
CA LYS A 457 -34.73 -8.91 -14.90
C LYS A 457 -34.03 -10.23 -15.23
N SER A 458 -32.72 -10.24 -15.05
CA SER A 458 -31.90 -11.45 -15.15
C SER A 458 -32.43 -12.55 -14.23
N ASP A 459 -32.61 -13.73 -14.78
CA ASP A 459 -32.97 -14.97 -14.07
C ASP A 459 -31.92 -16.04 -14.44
N PRO A 460 -30.84 -16.15 -13.66
CA PRO A 460 -29.77 -17.11 -13.93
C PRO A 460 -30.25 -18.56 -13.94
N ALA A 461 -31.31 -18.91 -13.18
CA ALA A 461 -31.84 -20.27 -13.13
C ALA A 461 -32.49 -20.68 -14.45
N LYS A 462 -33.10 -19.73 -15.15
CA LYS A 462 -33.67 -19.92 -16.50
C LYS A 462 -32.66 -19.67 -17.62
N GLY A 463 -31.43 -19.25 -17.28
CA GLY A 463 -30.41 -18.87 -18.26
C GLY A 463 -30.79 -17.62 -19.07
N ILE A 464 -31.52 -16.70 -18.44
CA ILE A 464 -31.91 -15.42 -19.03
C ILE A 464 -31.07 -14.34 -18.37
N PHE A 465 -30.28 -13.60 -19.16
CA PHE A 465 -29.52 -12.45 -18.65
C PHE A 465 -29.92 -11.18 -19.39
N VAL A 466 -30.22 -10.15 -18.62
CA VAL A 466 -30.64 -8.82 -19.10
C VAL A 466 -29.57 -7.82 -18.72
N TYR A 467 -29.06 -7.10 -19.73
CA TYR A 467 -28.02 -6.10 -19.58
C TYR A 467 -28.56 -4.74 -19.99
N ASP A 468 -28.76 -3.84 -19.01
CA ASP A 468 -29.17 -2.45 -19.29
C ASP A 468 -27.92 -1.60 -19.58
N LEU A 469 -27.93 -0.92 -20.73
CA LEU A 469 -26.85 -0.05 -21.20
C LEU A 469 -27.03 1.38 -20.69
N ARG A 470 -25.93 2.00 -20.27
CA ARG A 470 -25.87 3.39 -19.84
C ARG A 470 -25.73 4.31 -21.05
N LYS A 471 -26.57 5.35 -21.15
CA LYS A 471 -26.63 6.25 -22.32
C LYS A 471 -26.46 7.70 -21.89
N PHE A 472 -25.55 8.40 -22.56
CA PHE A 472 -25.31 9.85 -22.45
C PHE A 472 -25.31 10.37 -20.99
N LEU A 473 -24.55 9.70 -20.12
CA LEU A 473 -24.36 10.14 -18.75
C LEU A 473 -23.21 11.15 -18.67
N LYS A 474 -23.38 12.18 -17.84
CA LYS A 474 -22.31 13.12 -17.50
C LYS A 474 -21.30 12.47 -16.56
N THR A 475 -20.02 12.65 -16.84
CA THR A 475 -18.92 12.29 -15.93
C THR A 475 -18.50 13.47 -15.06
N ASN A 476 -17.66 13.23 -14.05
CA ASN A 476 -17.09 14.30 -13.22
C ASN A 476 -16.29 15.36 -14.01
N ALA A 477 -15.74 14.98 -15.17
CA ALA A 477 -14.97 15.87 -16.05
C ALA A 477 -15.82 16.47 -17.18
N SER A 478 -17.15 16.44 -17.05
CA SER A 478 -18.11 16.90 -18.07
C SER A 478 -17.97 16.19 -19.43
N THR A 479 -17.35 15.01 -19.46
CA THR A 479 -17.30 14.14 -20.65
C THR A 479 -18.57 13.27 -20.73
N CYS A 480 -18.80 12.67 -21.90
CA CYS A 480 -19.95 11.81 -22.14
C CYS A 480 -19.61 10.33 -21.95
N PHE A 481 -20.32 9.67 -21.03
CA PHE A 481 -20.31 8.22 -20.90
C PHE A 481 -21.49 7.59 -21.65
N ASN A 482 -21.19 6.76 -22.66
CA ASN A 482 -22.20 6.15 -23.51
C ASN A 482 -21.78 4.73 -23.90
N GLN A 483 -22.68 3.76 -23.70
CA GLN A 483 -22.47 2.38 -24.09
C GLN A 483 -23.17 2.04 -25.42
N ARG A 484 -22.51 1.20 -26.23
CA ARG A 484 -22.97 0.80 -27.56
C ARG A 484 -22.96 -0.73 -27.68
N PRO A 485 -24.07 -1.36 -28.08
CA PRO A 485 -24.10 -2.81 -28.27
C PRO A 485 -23.16 -3.21 -29.42
N LEU A 486 -22.37 -4.26 -29.20
CA LEU A 486 -21.51 -4.87 -30.22
C LEU A 486 -22.20 -6.07 -30.89
N VAL A 487 -22.96 -6.82 -30.10
CA VAL A 487 -23.60 -8.06 -30.52
C VAL A 487 -24.92 -7.81 -31.24
N ARG A 488 -25.28 -8.72 -32.13
CA ARG A 488 -26.54 -8.76 -32.86
C ARG A 488 -27.37 -9.96 -32.43
N ARG A 489 -28.66 -9.91 -32.73
CA ARG A 489 -29.58 -11.05 -32.50
C ARG A 489 -29.06 -12.30 -33.22
N GLY A 490 -28.98 -13.41 -32.49
CA GLY A 490 -28.47 -14.69 -32.98
C GLY A 490 -27.00 -14.95 -32.66
N ASP A 491 -26.24 -13.96 -32.18
CA ASP A 491 -24.85 -14.16 -31.80
C ASP A 491 -24.74 -15.04 -30.55
N LYS A 492 -23.75 -15.94 -30.55
CA LYS A 492 -23.44 -16.81 -29.40
C LYS A 492 -22.42 -16.11 -28.52
N VAL A 493 -22.75 -15.97 -27.24
CA VAL A 493 -21.87 -15.35 -26.24
C VAL A 493 -21.48 -16.36 -25.17
N LYS A 494 -20.24 -16.23 -24.68
CA LYS A 494 -19.71 -16.99 -23.55
C LYS A 494 -19.47 -16.07 -22.36
N VAL A 495 -19.34 -16.68 -21.18
CA VAL A 495 -18.93 -15.95 -19.97
C VAL A 495 -17.60 -15.25 -20.24
N GLY A 496 -17.57 -13.94 -20.04
CA GLY A 496 -16.37 -13.13 -20.27
C GLY A 496 -16.28 -12.44 -21.64
N ASP A 497 -17.22 -12.70 -22.56
CA ASP A 497 -17.26 -11.99 -23.83
C ASP A 497 -17.80 -10.57 -23.66
N VAL A 498 -17.24 -9.61 -24.41
CA VAL A 498 -17.69 -8.22 -24.39
C VAL A 498 -18.89 -8.08 -25.31
N ILE A 499 -20.03 -7.65 -24.77
CA ILE A 499 -21.30 -7.54 -25.49
C ILE A 499 -21.67 -6.10 -25.83
N ALA A 500 -21.12 -5.12 -25.11
CA ALA A 500 -21.25 -3.70 -25.41
C ALA A 500 -19.99 -2.95 -25.04
N ASP A 501 -19.57 -2.04 -25.91
CA ASP A 501 -18.52 -1.07 -25.65
C ASP A 501 -19.05 0.08 -24.79
N GLY A 502 -18.14 0.76 -24.10
CA GLY A 502 -18.40 2.00 -23.38
C GLY A 502 -17.68 3.19 -23.99
N ALA A 503 -17.37 4.18 -23.15
CA ALA A 503 -16.60 5.35 -23.57
C ALA A 503 -15.12 4.99 -23.77
N ALA A 504 -14.50 5.49 -24.84
CA ALA A 504 -13.09 5.24 -25.18
C ALA A 504 -12.74 3.74 -25.30
N THR A 505 -13.63 2.96 -25.92
CA THR A 505 -13.42 1.54 -26.21
C THR A 505 -13.93 1.18 -27.60
N ASP A 506 -13.28 0.24 -28.26
CA ASP A 506 -13.68 -0.30 -29.57
C ASP A 506 -13.48 -1.82 -29.55
N LYS A 507 -14.55 -2.57 -29.86
CA LYS A 507 -14.58 -4.05 -29.89
C LYS A 507 -14.04 -4.72 -28.61
N GLY A 508 -14.26 -4.09 -27.46
CA GLY A 508 -13.80 -4.57 -26.16
C GLY A 508 -12.34 -4.25 -25.83
N GLU A 509 -11.65 -3.47 -26.66
CA GLU A 509 -10.31 -2.93 -26.39
C GLU A 509 -10.39 -1.46 -25.97
N LEU A 510 -9.41 -1.02 -25.18
CA LEU A 510 -9.26 0.40 -24.84
C LEU A 510 -8.85 1.18 -26.10
N ALA A 511 -9.65 2.18 -26.45
CA ALA A 511 -9.46 3.03 -27.61
C ALA A 511 -9.55 4.49 -27.18
N LEU A 512 -8.43 5.04 -26.70
CA LEU A 512 -8.36 6.42 -26.20
C LEU A 512 -8.46 7.48 -27.31
N GLY A 513 -8.22 7.09 -28.57
CA GLY A 513 -8.14 8.02 -29.69
C GLY A 513 -8.43 7.35 -31.05
N ARG A 514 -7.73 7.84 -32.08
CA ARG A 514 -7.85 7.40 -33.48
C ARG A 514 -6.46 7.22 -34.09
N ASN A 515 -6.32 6.26 -34.99
CA ASN A 515 -5.09 6.09 -35.77
C ASN A 515 -5.09 7.10 -36.92
N VAL A 516 -3.99 7.81 -37.14
CA VAL A 516 -3.86 8.82 -38.20
C VAL A 516 -2.58 8.59 -39.02
N LEU A 517 -2.62 8.95 -40.30
CA LEU A 517 -1.43 8.92 -41.16
C LEU A 517 -0.59 10.17 -40.88
N VAL A 518 0.64 9.97 -40.43
CA VAL A 518 1.57 11.04 -40.05
C VAL A 518 2.76 11.07 -41.01
N GLY A 519 3.13 12.27 -41.49
CA GLY A 519 4.35 12.50 -42.25
C GLY A 519 5.35 13.30 -41.42
N PHE A 520 6.54 12.73 -41.18
CA PHE A 520 7.63 13.41 -40.48
C PHE A 520 8.46 14.24 -41.46
N MET A 521 8.14 15.53 -41.60
CA MET A 521 8.90 16.48 -42.40
C MET A 521 8.67 17.91 -41.92
N PRO A 522 9.65 18.82 -42.06
CA PRO A 522 9.38 20.24 -41.87
C PRO A 522 8.40 20.72 -42.94
N TRP A 523 7.39 21.50 -42.54
CA TRP A 523 6.38 22.02 -43.46
C TRP A 523 6.18 23.52 -43.27
N ASN A 524 6.92 24.33 -44.05
CA ASN A 524 6.83 25.79 -44.09
C ASN A 524 6.84 26.48 -42.70
N GLY A 525 7.48 25.86 -41.70
CA GLY A 525 7.52 26.37 -40.32
C GLY A 525 6.21 26.21 -39.53
N TYR A 526 5.15 25.61 -40.08
CA TYR A 526 3.89 25.40 -39.35
C TYR A 526 4.00 24.34 -38.25
N ASN A 527 4.99 23.46 -38.34
CA ASN A 527 5.35 22.49 -37.31
C ASN A 527 6.64 22.89 -36.57
N PHE A 528 6.84 24.19 -36.35
CA PHE A 528 7.94 24.68 -35.51
C PHE A 528 7.71 24.29 -34.04
N GLU A 529 8.80 24.01 -33.32
CA GLU A 529 8.79 23.41 -31.97
C GLU A 529 7.95 22.11 -31.93
N ASP A 530 6.89 22.08 -31.13
CA ASP A 530 6.00 20.93 -30.94
C ASP A 530 4.64 21.13 -31.62
N ALA A 531 4.52 22.11 -32.53
CA ALA A 531 3.27 22.37 -33.23
C ALA A 531 2.92 21.25 -34.22
N ILE A 532 1.63 20.90 -34.29
CA ILE A 532 1.11 19.85 -35.18
C ILE A 532 0.27 20.50 -36.27
N LEU A 533 0.62 20.24 -37.53
CA LEU A 533 -0.18 20.63 -38.69
C LEU A 533 -1.20 19.53 -39.00
N LEU A 534 -2.49 19.89 -39.01
CA LEU A 534 -3.58 18.95 -39.28
C LEU A 534 -4.15 19.15 -40.69
N SER A 535 -4.52 18.04 -41.33
CA SER A 535 -5.27 18.08 -42.59
C SER A 535 -6.73 18.47 -42.33
N GLU A 536 -7.29 19.34 -43.18
CA GLU A 536 -8.72 19.69 -43.15
C GLU A 536 -9.63 18.44 -43.27
N ARG A 537 -9.13 17.36 -43.86
CA ARG A 537 -9.87 16.09 -43.94
C ARG A 537 -10.22 15.52 -42.56
N LEU A 538 -9.33 15.66 -41.57
CA LEU A 538 -9.59 15.16 -40.20
C LEU A 538 -10.76 15.89 -39.53
N LEU A 539 -10.97 17.16 -39.90
CA LEU A 539 -12.12 17.95 -39.45
C LEU A 539 -13.40 17.51 -40.15
N LYS A 540 -13.36 17.31 -41.48
CA LYS A 540 -14.53 16.86 -42.27
C LYS A 540 -15.03 15.47 -41.87
N ASP A 541 -14.11 14.60 -41.48
CA ASP A 541 -14.41 13.22 -41.09
C ASP A 541 -14.73 13.09 -39.57
N ASP A 542 -14.88 14.21 -38.84
CA ASP A 542 -15.21 14.27 -37.41
C ASP A 542 -14.29 13.39 -36.52
N VAL A 543 -13.00 13.27 -36.90
CA VAL A 543 -12.08 12.28 -36.32
C VAL A 543 -11.84 12.53 -34.83
N PHE A 544 -11.70 13.79 -34.43
CA PHE A 544 -11.42 14.19 -33.04
C PHE A 544 -12.60 14.87 -32.34
N THR A 545 -13.82 14.69 -32.86
CA THR A 545 -15.03 15.29 -32.28
C THR A 545 -15.40 14.55 -30.97
N SER A 546 -15.64 15.30 -29.89
CA SER A 546 -16.05 14.81 -28.57
C SER A 546 -17.41 15.37 -28.13
N ILE A 547 -18.07 14.72 -27.17
CA ILE A 547 -19.34 15.19 -26.59
C ILE A 547 -19.10 15.60 -25.13
N HIS A 548 -19.52 16.83 -24.81
CA HIS A 548 -19.47 17.38 -23.46
C HIS A 548 -20.89 17.59 -22.93
N ILE A 549 -21.10 17.29 -21.65
CA ILE A 549 -22.40 17.42 -20.98
C ILE A 549 -22.23 18.31 -19.76
N GLU A 550 -22.90 19.46 -19.78
CA GLU A 550 -22.96 20.40 -18.67
C GLU A 550 -24.35 20.36 -18.05
N GLU A 551 -24.40 20.58 -16.74
CA GLU A 551 -25.63 20.59 -15.96
C GLU A 551 -25.71 21.93 -15.25
N PHE A 552 -26.81 22.64 -15.49
CA PHE A 552 -27.07 23.94 -14.90
C PHE A 552 -28.26 23.79 -13.94
N GLU A 553 -28.06 24.15 -12.68
CA GLU A 553 -29.15 24.30 -11.71
C GLU A 553 -29.55 25.78 -11.67
N VAL A 554 -30.86 26.05 -11.68
CA VAL A 554 -31.45 27.41 -11.63
C VAL A 554 -32.19 27.61 -10.33
#